data_AF-A0A2L2XY77-F1
#
_entry.id   AF-A0A2L2XY77-F1
#
_cell.length_a   1.000
_cell.length_b   1.000
_cell.length_c   1.000
_cell.angle_alpha   90.00
_cell.angle_beta   90.00
_cell.angle_gamma   90.00
#
_symmetry.space_group_name_H-M   'P 1'
#
loop_
_entity.id
_entity.type
_entity.pdbx_description
1 polymer ?
#
loop_
_entity_poly.entity_id
_entity_poly.type
_entity_poly.pdbx_seq_one_letter_code
_entity_poly.pdbx_strand_id
1 'polypeptide(L)'
;KKLNGEPITITANVNDSVDAEETAMDPNESKEPQDAEMKSKPDFTISILKGKKTLRFECSYSHDLPEEDAEAYNDSFQIAEIALFEGESNESTYCVSGDIMDGYLYDLLMNYLEERGISNEFADQLIAFFTQYEHQLYVNFLQGMKTFVEK
;
A
#
# COMPACT_ATOMS: atom_id res chain seq x y z
N LYS A 1 12.71 9.45 -3.11
CA LYS A 1 13.93 9.55 -2.25
C LYS A 1 15.15 9.14 -3.08
N LYS A 2 16.37 9.66 -2.86
CA LYS A 2 17.59 9.11 -3.48
C LYS A 2 18.45 8.50 -2.37
N LEU A 3 18.72 7.21 -2.45
CA LEU A 3 19.60 6.50 -1.52
C LEU A 3 20.78 5.94 -2.31
N ASN A 4 22.00 6.31 -1.91
CA ASN A 4 23.24 5.85 -2.56
C ASN A 4 23.31 6.07 -4.09
N GLY A 5 22.61 7.10 -4.61
CA GLY A 5 22.54 7.40 -6.04
C GLY A 5 21.46 6.66 -6.82
N GLU A 6 20.72 5.74 -6.18
CA GLU A 6 19.56 5.04 -6.74
C GLU A 6 18.28 5.86 -6.41
N PRO A 7 17.56 6.41 -7.41
CA PRO A 7 16.28 7.04 -7.14
C PRO A 7 15.23 5.97 -6.88
N ILE A 8 14.52 6.17 -5.77
CA ILE A 8 13.40 5.35 -5.30
C ILE A 8 12.15 6.20 -5.42
N THR A 9 11.20 5.72 -6.20
CA THR A 9 9.88 6.33 -6.41
C THR A 9 8.83 5.40 -5.82
N ILE A 10 7.94 5.96 -5.00
CA ILE A 10 6.80 5.25 -4.44
C ILE A 10 5.56 5.91 -5.01
N THR A 11 4.62 5.11 -5.53
CA THR A 11 3.39 5.59 -6.15
C THR A 11 2.24 4.74 -5.64
N ALA A 12 1.19 5.37 -5.13
CA ALA A 12 -0.01 4.68 -4.68
C ALA A 12 -1.23 5.43 -5.19
N ASN A 13 -2.37 4.73 -5.27
CA ASN A 13 -3.65 5.31 -5.64
C ASN A 13 -4.58 5.28 -4.43
N VAL A 14 -5.00 6.46 -3.97
CA VAL A 14 -5.87 6.61 -2.80
C VAL A 14 -7.37 6.43 -3.12
N ASN A 15 -7.72 6.19 -4.38
CA ASN A 15 -9.11 5.94 -4.74
C ASN A 15 -9.55 4.58 -4.18
N ASP A 16 -10.73 4.53 -3.56
CA ASP A 16 -11.34 3.32 -3.01
C ASP A 16 -10.41 2.53 -2.05
N SER A 17 -9.47 3.22 -1.40
CA SER A 17 -8.45 2.60 -0.54
C SER A 17 -8.78 2.61 0.95
N VAL A 18 -9.98 3.09 1.33
CA VAL A 18 -10.44 3.10 2.72
C VAL A 18 -10.93 1.72 3.08
N ASP A 19 -10.25 1.09 4.04
CA ASP A 19 -10.65 -0.18 4.62
C ASP A 19 -11.81 0.07 5.58
N ALA A 20 -13.01 0.18 5.00
CA ALA A 20 -14.25 0.25 5.74
C ALA A 20 -14.69 -1.19 6.04
N GLU A 21 -13.89 -1.92 6.85
CA GLU A 21 -14.37 -3.19 7.42
C GLU A 21 -15.78 -2.98 7.95
N GLU A 22 -16.68 -3.91 7.59
CA GLU A 22 -18.12 -3.86 7.78
C GLU A 22 -18.50 -3.37 9.19
N THR A 23 -18.68 -2.06 9.33
CA THR A 23 -19.65 -1.51 10.29
C THR A 23 -21.04 -1.80 9.74
N ALA A 24 -21.36 -3.09 9.55
CA ALA A 24 -22.72 -3.55 9.52
C ALA A 24 -23.28 -3.25 10.90
N MET A 25 -23.80 -2.03 11.08
CA MET A 25 -24.52 -1.61 12.27
C MET A 25 -25.71 -2.56 12.40
N ASP A 26 -25.59 -3.61 13.21
CA ASP A 26 -26.75 -4.35 13.67
C ASP A 26 -27.63 -3.34 14.42
N PRO A 27 -28.84 -3.03 13.95
CA PRO A 27 -29.69 -2.01 14.57
C PRO A 27 -30.11 -2.37 16.00
N ASN A 28 -29.77 -3.57 16.50
CA ASN A 28 -29.99 -4.01 17.88
C ASN A 28 -28.74 -3.99 18.79
N GLU A 29 -27.53 -3.70 18.29
CA GLU A 29 -26.36 -3.57 19.17
C GLU A 29 -26.20 -2.13 19.68
N SER A 30 -26.54 -1.90 20.94
CA SER A 30 -26.32 -0.64 21.68
C SER A 30 -24.84 -0.35 22.00
N LYS A 31 -23.90 -0.88 21.21
CA LYS A 31 -22.50 -0.46 21.31
C LYS A 31 -22.43 0.89 20.61
N GLU A 32 -21.97 1.92 21.33
CA GLU A 32 -21.49 3.15 20.67
C GLU A 32 -20.62 2.72 19.49
N PRO A 33 -20.76 3.34 18.30
CA PRO A 33 -19.88 3.05 17.19
C PRO A 33 -18.48 3.20 17.74
N GLN A 34 -17.81 2.06 17.98
CA GLN A 34 -16.39 2.08 18.27
C GLN A 34 -15.82 2.82 17.07
N ASP A 35 -15.04 3.86 17.33
CA ASP A 35 -14.32 4.60 16.30
C ASP A 35 -13.47 3.57 15.53
N ALA A 36 -14.09 2.90 14.56
CA ALA A 36 -13.42 2.08 13.58
C ALA A 36 -12.64 3.13 12.79
N GLU A 37 -11.40 3.32 13.22
CA GLU A 37 -10.52 4.34 12.70
C GLU A 37 -10.36 4.02 11.21
N MET A 38 -11.13 4.72 10.37
CA MET A 38 -11.16 4.51 8.93
C MET A 38 -9.74 4.73 8.41
N LYS A 39 -9.04 3.64 8.10
CA LYS A 39 -7.66 3.67 7.64
C LYS A 39 -7.64 3.49 6.13
N SER A 40 -6.90 4.36 5.46
CA SER A 40 -6.64 4.23 4.04
C SER A 40 -5.37 3.41 3.82
N LYS A 41 -5.52 2.20 3.27
CA LYS A 41 -4.44 1.25 3.00
C LYS A 41 -4.31 1.00 1.48
N PRO A 42 -3.91 1.99 0.67
CA PRO A 42 -3.82 1.81 -0.79
C PRO A 42 -2.63 0.92 -1.16
N ASP A 43 -2.83 0.04 -2.14
CA ASP A 43 -1.71 -0.65 -2.78
C ASP A 43 -0.70 0.37 -3.33
N PHE A 44 0.58 0.04 -3.16
CA PHE A 44 1.65 0.94 -3.53
C PHE A 44 2.71 0.23 -4.37
N THR A 45 3.21 0.94 -5.36
CA THR A 45 4.28 0.52 -6.24
C THR A 45 5.58 1.19 -5.80
N ILE A 46 6.64 0.40 -5.62
CA ILE A 46 8.00 0.87 -5.43
C ILE A 46 8.77 0.66 -6.72
N SER A 47 9.43 1.71 -7.21
CA SER A 47 10.33 1.64 -8.37
C SER A 47 11.72 2.09 -7.99
N ILE A 48 12.71 1.20 -8.17
CA ILE A 48 14.11 1.44 -7.86
C ILE A 48 14.91 1.40 -9.16
N LEU A 49 15.50 2.54 -9.53
CA LEU A 49 16.32 2.65 -10.72
C LEU A 49 17.79 2.42 -10.38
N LYS A 50 18.42 1.46 -11.06
CA LYS A 50 19.85 1.17 -10.99
C LYS A 50 20.47 1.16 -12.39
N GLY A 51 21.22 2.21 -12.70
CA GLY A 51 21.77 2.42 -14.04
C GLY A 51 20.66 2.66 -15.06
N LYS A 52 20.40 1.68 -15.94
CA LYS A 52 19.31 1.71 -16.94
C LYS A 52 18.12 0.80 -16.60
N LYS A 53 18.25 -0.01 -15.53
CA LYS A 53 17.26 -1.00 -15.13
C LYS A 53 16.40 -0.46 -14.00
N THR A 54 15.10 -0.68 -14.09
CA THR A 54 14.13 -0.40 -13.04
C THR A 54 13.63 -1.71 -12.49
N LEU A 55 13.80 -1.90 -11.19
CA LEU A 55 13.15 -2.97 -10.44
C LEU A 55 11.89 -2.39 -9.79
N ARG A 56 10.74 -2.92 -10.18
CA ARG A 56 9.42 -2.50 -9.74
C ARG A 56 8.82 -3.57 -8.85
N PHE A 57 8.29 -3.16 -7.70
CA PHE A 57 7.56 -3.99 -6.75
C PHE A 57 6.15 -3.42 -6.64
N GLU A 58 5.14 -4.26 -6.82
CA GLU A 58 3.77 -3.96 -6.42
C GLU A 58 3.55 -4.59 -5.05
N CYS A 59 3.17 -3.76 -4.09
CA CYS A 59 2.99 -4.15 -2.70
C CYS A 59 1.56 -3.87 -2.27
N SER A 60 1.02 -4.80 -1.48
CA SER A 60 -0.28 -4.67 -0.83
C SER A 60 -0.11 -4.81 0.67
N TYR A 61 -0.95 -4.15 1.45
CA TYR A 61 -0.95 -4.33 2.89
C TYR A 61 -1.40 -5.74 3.24
N SER A 62 -0.69 -6.39 4.16
CA SER A 62 -1.09 -7.69 4.69
C SER A 62 -2.40 -7.50 5.44
N HIS A 63 -3.47 -8.17 5.04
CA HIS A 63 -4.72 -8.15 5.81
C HIS A 63 -4.43 -8.70 7.20
N ASP A 64 -5.07 -8.12 8.22
CA ASP A 64 -4.95 -8.51 9.63
C ASP A 64 -5.18 -10.03 9.78
N LEU A 65 -4.09 -10.80 9.69
CA LEU A 65 -4.12 -12.24 9.90
C LEU A 65 -4.46 -12.45 11.38
N PRO A 66 -5.43 -13.34 11.70
CA PRO A 66 -5.77 -13.61 13.09
C PRO A 66 -4.52 -14.03 13.88
N GLU A 67 -4.37 -13.46 15.08
CA GLU A 67 -3.17 -13.46 15.96
C GLU A 67 -2.50 -14.84 16.19
N GLU A 68 -3.13 -15.95 15.82
CA GLU A 68 -2.59 -17.32 16.03
C GLU A 68 -1.49 -17.73 15.03
N ASP A 69 -1.31 -17.03 13.89
CA ASP A 69 -0.24 -17.29 12.89
C ASP A 69 0.84 -16.18 12.84
N ALA A 70 0.78 -15.21 13.75
CA ALA A 70 1.56 -13.97 13.72
C ALA A 70 3.07 -14.13 13.99
N GLU A 71 3.56 -15.30 14.40
CA GLU A 71 5.00 -15.51 14.63
C GLU A 71 5.79 -15.75 13.34
N ALA A 72 5.13 -16.03 12.20
CA ALA A 72 5.81 -16.37 10.93
C ALA A 72 5.81 -15.25 9.88
N TYR A 73 4.91 -14.27 9.95
CA TYR A 73 4.79 -13.18 8.98
C TYR A 73 4.46 -11.86 9.70
N ASN A 74 5.49 -11.15 10.16
CA ASN A 74 5.35 -9.89 10.91
C ASN A 74 5.56 -8.65 10.02
N ASP A 75 5.35 -8.78 8.71
CA ASP A 75 5.51 -7.68 7.76
C ASP A 75 4.18 -6.96 7.53
N SER A 76 4.17 -5.64 7.69
CA SER A 76 2.99 -4.79 7.51
C SER A 76 2.47 -4.80 6.05
N PHE A 77 3.29 -5.25 5.11
CA PHE A 77 2.97 -5.36 3.69
C PHE A 77 3.64 -6.59 3.07
N GLN A 78 3.09 -7.03 1.95
CA GLN A 78 3.63 -8.11 1.14
C GLN A 78 3.91 -7.65 -0.29
N ILE A 79 4.78 -8.37 -0.98
CA ILE A 79 5.07 -8.12 -2.40
C ILE A 79 4.11 -8.97 -3.24
N ALA A 80 3.16 -8.32 -3.91
CA ALA A 80 2.20 -8.99 -4.78
C ALA A 80 2.81 -9.34 -6.14
N GLU A 81 3.58 -8.42 -6.74
CA GLU A 81 4.16 -8.60 -8.06
C GLU A 81 5.51 -7.91 -8.20
N ILE A 82 6.40 -8.48 -9.01
CA ILE A 82 7.73 -7.92 -9.30
C ILE A 82 7.97 -7.88 -10.80
N ALA A 83 8.50 -6.76 -11.28
CA ALA A 83 8.92 -6.60 -12.67
C ALA A 83 10.33 -5.99 -12.75
N LEU A 84 11.12 -6.46 -13.73
CA LEU A 84 12.45 -5.93 -14.03
C LEU A 84 12.51 -5.54 -15.51
N PHE A 85 12.78 -4.27 -15.79
CA PHE A 85 12.80 -3.75 -17.17
C PHE A 85 13.83 -2.64 -17.35
N GLU A 86 14.11 -2.28 -18.60
CA GLU A 86 14.94 -1.12 -18.98
C GLU A 86 14.10 -0.10 -19.74
N GLY A 87 14.20 1.18 -19.37
CA GLY A 87 13.39 2.25 -19.98
C GLY A 87 11.98 2.34 -19.40
N GLU A 88 10.96 2.44 -20.27
CA GLU A 88 9.56 2.54 -19.87
C GLU A 88 8.93 1.15 -19.76
N SER A 89 8.15 0.92 -18.70
CA SER A 89 7.30 -0.27 -18.60
C SER A 89 6.11 -0.17 -19.54
N ASN A 90 5.78 -1.27 -20.21
CA ASN A 90 4.57 -1.41 -21.01
C ASN A 90 3.87 -2.74 -20.68
N GLU A 91 2.74 -3.02 -21.33
CA GLU A 91 1.95 -4.25 -21.13
C GLU A 91 2.72 -5.54 -21.48
N SER A 92 3.84 -5.44 -22.21
CA SER A 92 4.70 -6.59 -22.53
C SER A 92 5.84 -6.78 -21.54
N THR A 93 5.96 -5.93 -20.52
CA THR A 93 6.95 -6.12 -19.45
C THR A 93 6.59 -7.35 -18.65
N TYR A 94 7.52 -8.30 -18.59
CA TYR A 94 7.34 -9.52 -17.81
C TYR A 94 7.32 -9.21 -16.31
N CYS A 95 6.34 -9.78 -15.63
CA CYS A 95 6.13 -9.69 -14.21
C CYS A 95 5.96 -11.08 -13.60
N VAL A 96 6.29 -11.19 -12.32
CA VAL A 96 6.23 -12.43 -11.54
C VAL A 96 5.45 -12.14 -10.27
N SER A 97 4.45 -12.97 -9.98
CA SER A 97 3.72 -12.92 -8.71
C SER A 97 4.61 -13.31 -7.53
N GLY A 98 4.48 -12.61 -6.42
CA GLY A 98 5.14 -12.91 -5.14
C GLY A 98 4.90 -14.34 -4.67
N ASP A 99 3.69 -14.86 -4.88
CA ASP A 99 3.25 -16.16 -4.37
C ASP A 99 4.01 -17.35 -4.95
N ILE A 100 4.58 -17.20 -6.15
CA ILE A 100 5.32 -18.26 -6.84
C ILE A 100 6.84 -18.12 -6.69
N MET A 101 7.31 -17.10 -5.96
CA MET A 101 8.73 -16.93 -5.67
C MET A 101 9.19 -17.89 -4.59
N ASP A 102 10.46 -18.30 -4.72
CA ASP A 102 11.13 -19.06 -3.67
C ASP A 102 11.24 -18.21 -2.40
N GLY A 103 10.92 -18.79 -1.24
CA GLY A 103 10.86 -18.05 0.03
C GLY A 103 12.17 -17.35 0.40
N TYR A 104 13.32 -17.96 0.10
CA TYR A 104 14.61 -17.31 0.36
C TYR A 104 14.83 -16.09 -0.54
N LEU A 105 14.40 -16.15 -1.81
CA LEU A 105 14.45 -15.00 -2.70
C LEU A 105 13.49 -13.89 -2.21
N TYR A 106 12.30 -14.26 -1.75
CA TYR A 106 11.34 -13.31 -1.19
C TYR A 106 11.94 -12.55 0.01
N ASP A 107 12.52 -13.28 0.97
CA ASP A 107 13.19 -12.68 2.13
C ASP A 107 14.32 -11.73 1.73
N LEU A 108 15.13 -12.09 0.74
CA LEU A 108 16.20 -11.22 0.23
C LEU A 108 15.66 -9.91 -0.36
N LEU A 109 14.50 -9.97 -1.03
CA LEU A 109 13.86 -8.80 -1.63
C LEU A 109 13.22 -7.90 -0.57
N MET A 110 12.58 -8.48 0.44
CA MET A 110 12.08 -7.72 1.60
C MET A 110 13.21 -7.01 2.35
N ASN A 111 14.30 -7.72 2.67
CA ASN A 111 15.49 -7.12 3.26
C ASN A 111 16.07 -5.99 2.38
N TYR A 112 16.06 -6.15 1.05
CA TYR A 112 16.54 -5.14 0.11
C TYR A 112 15.70 -3.85 0.11
N LEU A 113 14.39 -3.97 0.34
CA LEU A 113 13.48 -2.83 0.54
C LEU A 113 13.72 -2.17 1.90
N GLU A 114 13.89 -2.96 2.95
CA GLU A 114 14.15 -2.49 4.32
C GLU A 114 15.45 -1.67 4.41
N GLU A 115 16.54 -2.14 3.80
CA GLU A 115 17.82 -1.40 3.70
C GLU A 115 17.66 -0.02 3.03
N ARG A 116 16.60 0.16 2.23
CA ARG A 116 16.26 1.44 1.57
C ARG A 116 15.28 2.29 2.38
N GLY A 117 14.96 1.85 3.60
CA GLY A 117 14.04 2.50 4.52
C GLY A 117 12.58 2.31 4.13
N ILE A 118 12.26 1.21 3.44
CA ILE A 118 10.90 0.75 3.21
C ILE A 118 10.69 -0.42 4.17
N SER A 119 10.46 -0.07 5.44
CA SER A 119 10.24 -0.98 6.56
C SER A 119 8.76 -0.98 6.98
N ASN A 120 8.41 -1.81 7.96
CA ASN A 120 7.08 -1.80 8.60
C ASN A 120 6.73 -0.42 9.16
N GLU A 121 7.68 0.26 9.82
CA GLU A 121 7.48 1.64 10.30
C GLU A 121 7.15 2.61 9.16
N PHE A 122 7.80 2.45 8.00
CA PHE A 122 7.48 3.26 6.82
C PHE A 122 6.07 2.96 6.30
N ALA A 123 5.66 1.70 6.29
CA ALA A 123 4.32 1.28 5.88
C ALA A 123 3.24 1.88 6.80
N ASP A 124 3.45 1.89 8.11
CA ASP A 124 2.54 2.49 9.09
C ASP A 124 2.43 4.02 8.91
N GLN A 125 3.57 4.69 8.69
CA GLN A 125 3.59 6.12 8.38
C GLN A 125 2.86 6.44 7.07
N LEU A 126 2.95 5.53 6.09
CA LEU A 126 2.30 5.65 4.79
C LEU A 126 0.77 5.51 4.92
N ILE A 127 0.28 4.59 5.76
CA ILE A 127 -1.15 4.46 6.10
C ILE A 127 -1.66 5.77 6.73
N ALA A 128 -0.95 6.30 7.73
CA ALA A 128 -1.35 7.53 8.40
C ALA A 128 -1.41 8.72 7.41
N PHE A 129 -0.41 8.83 6.53
CA PHE A 129 -0.36 9.84 5.48
C PHE A 129 -1.55 9.72 4.52
N PHE A 130 -1.81 8.53 3.98
CA PHE A 130 -2.91 8.33 3.04
C PHE A 130 -4.27 8.51 3.69
N THR A 131 -4.43 8.12 4.95
CA THR A 131 -5.68 8.33 5.70
C THR A 131 -6.00 9.83 5.81
N GLN A 132 -5.02 10.65 6.16
CA GLN A 132 -5.22 12.09 6.22
C GLN A 132 -5.48 12.70 4.83
N TYR A 133 -4.74 12.23 3.82
CA TYR A 133 -4.85 12.73 2.45
C TYR A 133 -6.21 12.38 1.81
N GLU A 134 -6.68 11.14 1.99
CA GLU A 134 -8.00 10.69 1.57
C GLU A 134 -9.09 11.55 2.19
N HIS A 135 -9.05 11.75 3.51
CA HIS A 135 -10.05 12.54 4.21
C HIS A 135 -10.14 13.96 3.65
N GLN A 136 -9.01 14.58 3.33
CA GLN A 136 -8.97 15.90 2.70
C GLN A 136 -9.62 15.88 1.30
N LEU A 137 -9.35 14.87 0.48
CA LEU A 137 -9.97 14.72 -0.84
C LEU A 137 -11.48 14.49 -0.73
N TYR A 138 -11.92 13.66 0.21
CA TYR A 138 -13.32 13.39 0.46
C TYR A 138 -14.10 14.66 0.83
N VAL A 139 -13.56 15.48 1.74
CA VAL A 139 -14.18 16.77 2.10
C VAL A 139 -14.29 17.70 0.89
N ASN A 140 -13.23 17.79 0.07
CA ASN A 140 -13.25 18.61 -1.15
C ASN A 140 -14.27 18.08 -2.18
N PHE A 141 -14.37 16.76 -2.31
CA PHE A 141 -15.35 16.11 -3.17
C PHE A 141 -16.78 16.45 -2.75
N LEU A 142 -17.11 16.36 -1.45
CA LEU A 142 -18.42 16.73 -0.92
C LEU A 142 -18.76 18.21 -1.16
N GLN A 143 -17.80 19.11 -0.97
CA GLN A 143 -17.99 20.54 -1.26
C GLN A 143 -18.27 20.79 -2.75
N GLY A 144 -17.54 20.11 -3.64
CA GLY A 144 -17.76 20.15 -5.08
C GLY A 144 -19.14 19.64 -5.46
N MET A 145 -19.55 18.51 -4.87
CA MET A 145 -20.85 17.87 -5.13
C MET A 145 -22.01 18.74 -4.65
N LYS A 146 -21.90 19.35 -3.46
CA LYS A 146 -22.87 20.32 -2.95
C LYS A 146 -23.01 21.51 -3.92
N THR A 147 -21.90 22.11 -4.32
CA THR A 147 -21.89 23.24 -5.27
C THR A 147 -22.50 22.87 -6.63
N PHE A 148 -22.31 21.63 -7.05
CA PHE A 148 -22.89 21.11 -8.30
C PHE A 148 -24.41 20.98 -8.22
N VAL A 149 -24.95 20.49 -7.10
CA VAL A 149 -26.40 20.28 -6.91
C VAL A 149 -27.15 21.58 -6.59
N GLU A 150 -26.50 22.55 -5.95
CA GLU A 150 -27.10 23.85 -5.63
C GLU A 150 -27.22 24.78 -6.87
N LYS A 151 -26.65 24.39 -8.01
CA LYS A 151 -26.79 25.09 -9.31
C LYS A 151 -27.84 24.41 -10.20
#